data_AF-A0AAN6U100-F1
#
_entry.id   AF-A0AAN6U100-F1
#
_cell.length_a   1.000
_cell.length_b   1.000
_cell.length_c   1.000
_cell.angle_alpha   90.00
_cell.angle_beta   90.00
_cell.angle_gamma   90.00
#
_symmetry.space_group_name_H-M   'P 1'
#
loop_
_entity.id
_entity.type
_entity.pdbx_description
1 polymer ?
#
loop_
_entity_poly.entity_id
_entity_poly.type
_entity_poly.pdbx_seq_one_letter_code
_entity_poly.pdbx_strand_id
1 'polypeptide(L)'
;MVKDKNTVIKEFNELVNMDSDQLKEWLGGEASAGAGWSKNDGSGETIGHESGRKIIKILEKNPNKDPSKYDEDDISHMRKVVSYNKRHLAQEGKAKQDPESKSAKSLKNWGHDPQLE
;
A
#
# COMPACT_ATOMS: atom_id res chain seq x y z
N MET A 1 17.52 -13.38 3.01
CA MET A 1 16.80 -14.23 2.03
C MET A 1 15.57 -13.45 1.56
N VAL A 2 15.41 -13.26 0.25
CA VAL A 2 14.19 -12.62 -0.30
C VAL A 2 13.04 -13.62 -0.15
N LYS A 3 11.87 -13.15 0.32
CA LYS A 3 10.68 -14.01 0.45
C LYS A 3 10.27 -14.58 -0.90
N ASP A 4 9.85 -15.84 -0.90
CA ASP A 4 9.31 -16.49 -2.10
C ASP A 4 8.01 -15.80 -2.56
N LYS A 5 7.65 -16.01 -3.83
CA LYS A 5 6.53 -15.31 -4.46
C LYS A 5 5.20 -15.62 -3.78
N ASN A 6 4.96 -16.88 -3.41
CA ASN A 6 3.67 -17.28 -2.83
C ASN A 6 3.46 -16.65 -1.45
N THR A 7 4.51 -16.60 -0.63
CA THR A 7 4.47 -15.90 0.66
C THR A 7 4.18 -14.40 0.47
N VAL A 8 4.82 -13.76 -0.52
CA VAL A 8 4.60 -12.34 -0.81
C VAL A 8 3.16 -12.08 -1.26
N ILE A 9 2.63 -12.89 -2.19
CA ILE A 9 1.25 -12.76 -2.68
C ILE A 9 0.28 -12.91 -1.52
N LYS A 10 0.46 -13.94 -0.67
CA LYS A 10 -0.39 -14.16 0.49
C LYS A 10 -0.37 -12.94 1.42
N GLU A 11 0.81 -12.51 1.85
CA GLU A 11 0.96 -11.38 2.79
C GLU A 11 0.45 -10.06 2.18
N PHE A 12 0.62 -9.85 0.88
CA PHE A 12 0.08 -8.67 0.20
C PHE A 12 -1.45 -8.64 0.27
N ASN A 13 -2.10 -9.77 -0.04
CA ASN A 13 -3.56 -9.89 -0.03
C ASN A 13 -4.17 -9.88 1.38
N GLU A 14 -3.36 -10.13 2.41
CA GLU A 14 -3.74 -9.98 3.82
C GLU A 14 -3.56 -8.54 4.31
N LEU A 15 -2.49 -7.86 3.88
CA LEU A 15 -2.15 -6.52 4.37
C LEU A 15 -2.84 -5.40 3.59
N VAL A 16 -3.11 -5.57 2.31
CA VAL A 16 -3.88 -4.61 1.51
C VAL A 16 -5.36 -4.91 1.74
N ASN A 17 -6.00 -4.10 2.57
CA ASN A 17 -7.40 -4.25 3.00
C ASN A 17 -8.34 -3.21 2.37
N MET A 18 -7.80 -2.26 1.60
CA MET A 18 -8.59 -1.35 0.75
C MET A 18 -8.72 -1.95 -0.65
N ASP A 19 -9.93 -1.93 -1.21
CA ASP A 19 -10.14 -2.27 -2.62
C ASP A 19 -9.66 -1.14 -3.55
N SER A 20 -9.70 -1.39 -4.87
CA SER A 20 -9.22 -0.44 -5.87
C SER A 20 -9.99 0.88 -5.85
N ASP A 21 -11.29 0.85 -5.57
CA ASP A 21 -12.13 2.05 -5.64
C ASP A 21 -11.99 2.89 -4.37
N GLN A 22 -11.94 2.25 -3.21
CA GLN A 22 -11.58 2.89 -1.93
C GLN A 22 -10.21 3.56 -2.01
N LEU A 23 -9.23 2.89 -2.62
CA LEU A 23 -7.89 3.43 -2.74
C LEU A 23 -7.82 4.57 -3.76
N LYS A 24 -8.59 4.52 -4.86
CA LYS A 24 -8.72 5.64 -5.81
C LYS A 24 -9.31 6.88 -5.14
N GLU A 25 -10.40 6.70 -4.40
CA GLU A 25 -11.06 7.79 -3.68
C GLU A 25 -10.09 8.44 -2.70
N TRP A 26 -9.37 7.63 -1.92
CA TRP A 26 -8.36 8.10 -0.98
C TRP A 26 -7.25 8.92 -1.66
N LEU A 27 -6.64 8.38 -2.73
CA LEU A 27 -5.55 9.04 -3.45
C LEU A 27 -6.01 10.30 -4.21
N GLY A 28 -7.31 10.46 -4.45
CA GLY A 28 -7.89 11.68 -5.01
C GLY A 28 -7.93 12.84 -4.01
N GLY A 29 -7.78 12.59 -2.70
CA GLY A 29 -7.85 13.59 -1.65
C GLY A 29 -6.49 14.20 -1.29
N GLU A 30 -6.50 15.47 -0.85
CA GLU A 30 -5.28 16.20 -0.45
C GLU A 30 -4.50 15.54 0.69
N ALA A 31 -5.20 14.85 1.59
CA ALA A 31 -4.59 14.16 2.73
C ALA A 31 -3.61 13.05 2.32
N SER A 32 -3.78 12.48 1.12
CA SER A 32 -2.92 11.43 0.59
C SER A 32 -1.63 11.98 -0.04
N ALA A 33 -1.70 13.14 -0.69
CA ALA A 33 -0.63 13.69 -1.53
C ALA A 33 0.64 14.06 -0.73
N GLY A 34 0.48 14.50 0.51
CA GLY A 34 1.58 14.94 1.38
C GLY A 34 2.07 13.91 2.40
N ALA A 35 1.45 12.73 2.47
CA ALA A 35 1.78 11.74 3.49
C ALA A 35 2.97 10.85 3.07
N GLY A 36 4.03 10.88 3.88
CA GLY A 36 5.23 10.05 3.71
C GLY A 36 6.43 10.81 3.14
N TRP A 37 7.40 10.07 2.60
CA TRP A 37 8.60 10.65 1.99
C TRP A 37 8.34 11.15 0.57
N SER A 38 8.69 12.40 0.31
CA SER A 38 8.71 12.99 -1.03
C SER A 38 9.72 12.27 -1.93
N LYS A 39 9.39 12.19 -3.22
CA LYS A 39 10.31 11.74 -4.26
C LYS A 39 11.29 12.85 -4.60
N ASN A 40 12.52 12.47 -4.92
CA ASN A 40 13.58 13.38 -5.35
C ASN A 40 13.60 13.58 -6.87
N ASP A 41 12.42 13.63 -7.51
CA ASP A 41 12.25 13.74 -8.97
C ASP A 41 11.60 15.07 -9.40
N GLY A 42 11.37 15.99 -8.45
CA GLY A 42 10.77 17.30 -8.71
C GLY A 42 9.25 17.28 -8.92
N SER A 43 8.59 16.11 -8.85
CA SER A 43 7.13 15.99 -9.03
C SER A 43 6.32 16.48 -7.83
N GLY A 44 6.94 16.64 -6.65
CA GLY A 44 6.25 16.96 -5.40
C GLY A 44 5.46 15.78 -4.79
N GLU A 45 5.43 14.63 -5.44
CA GLU A 45 4.73 13.44 -4.99
C GLU A 45 5.51 12.63 -3.95
N THR A 46 4.81 11.93 -3.05
CA THR A 46 5.42 10.96 -2.14
C THR A 46 5.54 9.55 -2.74
N ILE A 47 6.53 8.80 -2.25
CA ILE A 47 6.75 7.40 -2.61
C ILE A 47 5.51 6.54 -2.30
N GLY A 48 4.84 6.84 -1.17
CA GLY A 48 3.61 6.15 -0.79
C GLY A 48 2.48 6.40 -1.77
N HIS A 49 2.27 7.66 -2.17
CA HIS A 49 1.21 8.02 -3.12
C HIS A 49 1.41 7.36 -4.49
N GLU A 50 2.66 7.31 -4.99
CA GLU A 50 2.99 6.54 -6.20
C GLU A 50 2.72 5.03 -6.02
N SER A 51 3.09 4.49 -4.84
CA SER A 51 2.86 3.09 -4.50
C SER A 51 1.37 2.74 -4.53
N GLY A 52 0.51 3.59 -3.99
CA GLY A 52 -0.94 3.44 -4.00
C GLY A 52 -1.50 3.30 -5.42
N ARG A 53 -1.03 4.11 -6.38
CA ARG A 53 -1.43 3.96 -7.79
C ARG A 53 -1.01 2.63 -8.40
N LYS A 54 0.15 2.10 -8.02
CA LYS A 54 0.59 0.77 -8.47
C LYS A 54 -0.25 -0.34 -7.86
N ILE A 55 -0.64 -0.20 -6.59
CA ILE A 55 -1.56 -1.14 -5.92
C ILE A 55 -2.90 -1.16 -6.65
N ILE A 56 -3.48 0.00 -6.99
CA ILE A 56 -4.72 0.08 -7.78
C ILE A 56 -4.59 -0.74 -9.08
N LYS A 57 -3.52 -0.53 -9.85
CA LYS A 57 -3.28 -1.28 -11.09
C LYS A 57 -3.21 -2.79 -10.88
N ILE A 58 -2.54 -3.23 -9.80
CA ILE A 58 -2.45 -4.66 -9.45
C ILE A 58 -3.83 -5.23 -9.13
N LEU A 59 -4.63 -4.51 -8.33
CA LEU A 59 -5.98 -4.93 -7.94
C LEU A 59 -6.92 -4.99 -9.15
N GLU A 60 -6.87 -3.99 -10.04
CA GLU A 60 -7.67 -3.95 -11.26
C GLU A 60 -7.26 -5.03 -12.28
N LYS A 61 -5.95 -5.29 -12.40
CA LYS A 61 -5.42 -6.33 -13.28
C LYS A 61 -5.84 -7.73 -12.83
N ASN A 62 -5.95 -7.96 -11.53
CA ASN A 62 -6.21 -9.28 -10.97
C ASN A 62 -7.21 -9.26 -9.79
N PRO A 63 -8.48 -8.92 -10.04
CA PRO A 63 -9.49 -8.74 -8.98
C PRO A 63 -9.78 -10.03 -8.20
N ASN A 64 -9.60 -11.19 -8.84
CA ASN A 64 -9.80 -12.51 -8.22
C ASN A 64 -8.57 -13.02 -7.46
N LYS A 65 -7.50 -12.23 -7.40
CA LYS A 65 -6.26 -12.54 -6.68
C LYS A 65 -5.60 -13.86 -7.11
N ASP A 66 -5.75 -14.25 -8.38
CA ASP A 66 -5.18 -15.48 -8.94
C ASP A 66 -3.64 -15.40 -8.95
N PRO A 67 -2.91 -16.23 -8.18
CA PRO A 67 -1.46 -16.14 -8.07
C PRO A 67 -0.72 -16.26 -9.42
N SER A 68 -1.32 -16.93 -10.41
CA SER A 68 -0.71 -17.15 -11.73
C SER A 68 -0.74 -15.93 -12.65
N LYS A 69 -1.55 -14.90 -12.33
CA LYS A 69 -1.73 -13.70 -13.15
C LYS A 69 -0.83 -12.52 -12.78
N TYR A 70 -0.05 -12.67 -11.70
CA TYR A 70 0.92 -11.66 -11.30
C TYR A 70 2.23 -11.84 -12.08
N ASP A 71 2.76 -10.75 -12.62
CA ASP A 71 4.08 -10.74 -13.24
C ASP A 71 5.19 -10.37 -12.23
N GLU A 72 6.46 -10.41 -12.66
CA GLU A 72 7.57 -10.11 -11.76
C GLU A 72 7.55 -8.68 -11.21
N ASP A 73 7.01 -7.72 -11.97
CA ASP A 73 6.93 -6.33 -11.57
C ASP A 73 5.86 -6.15 -10.48
N ASP A 74 4.71 -6.81 -10.62
CA ASP A 74 3.69 -6.90 -9.59
C ASP A 74 4.30 -7.47 -8.30
N ILE A 75 4.95 -8.64 -8.39
CA ILE A 75 5.53 -9.30 -7.22
C ILE A 75 6.65 -8.45 -6.58
N SER A 76 7.47 -7.78 -7.39
CA SER A 76 8.50 -6.86 -6.91
C SER A 76 7.89 -5.69 -6.12
N HIS A 77 6.80 -5.11 -6.62
CA HIS A 77 6.09 -4.05 -5.91
C HIS A 77 5.39 -4.56 -4.65
N MET A 78 4.71 -5.72 -4.72
CA MET A 78 4.08 -6.36 -3.56
C MET A 78 5.08 -6.58 -2.41
N ARG A 79 6.32 -6.99 -2.69
CA ARG A 79 7.37 -7.12 -1.66
C ARG A 79 7.61 -5.81 -0.92
N LYS A 80 7.63 -4.68 -1.63
CA LYS A 80 7.80 -3.35 -1.04
C LYS A 80 6.61 -3.01 -0.15
N VAL A 81 5.39 -3.24 -0.64
CA VAL A 81 4.15 -2.98 0.11
C VAL A 81 4.10 -3.79 1.40
N VAL A 82 4.32 -5.10 1.31
CA VAL A 82 4.38 -6.01 2.46
C VAL A 82 5.42 -5.58 3.48
N SER A 83 6.64 -5.27 3.02
CA SER A 83 7.72 -4.81 3.90
C SER A 83 7.38 -3.49 4.60
N TYR A 84 6.77 -2.55 3.85
CA TYR A 84 6.36 -1.26 4.38
C TYR A 84 5.27 -1.43 5.45
N ASN A 85 4.17 -2.11 5.13
CA ASN A 85 3.03 -2.28 6.04
C ASN A 85 3.44 -3.03 7.31
N LYS A 86 4.18 -4.16 7.20
CA LYS A 86 4.65 -4.89 8.39
C LYS A 86 5.52 -4.05 9.31
N ARG A 87 6.44 -3.25 8.75
CA ARG A 87 7.32 -2.40 9.55
C ARG A 87 6.53 -1.29 10.26
N HIS A 88 5.63 -0.62 9.56
CA HIS A 88 4.88 0.50 10.13
C HIS A 88 3.84 0.01 11.13
N LEU A 89 3.12 -1.07 10.86
CA LEU A 89 2.18 -1.65 11.82
C LEU A 89 2.89 -2.13 13.11
N ALA A 90 4.11 -2.66 13.02
CA ALA A 90 4.88 -3.05 14.21
C ALA A 90 5.43 -1.85 15.00
N GLN A 91 5.79 -0.75 14.32
CA GLN A 91 6.31 0.46 14.95
C GLN A 91 5.21 1.35 15.53
N GLU A 92 4.02 1.30 14.94
CA GLU A 92 2.96 2.27 15.14
C GLU A 92 1.71 1.63 15.71
N GLY A 93 1.83 0.99 16.88
CA GLY A 93 0.69 0.52 17.66
C GLY A 93 -0.35 1.61 18.02
N LYS A 94 -0.08 2.88 17.66
CA LYS A 94 -0.98 4.04 17.76
C LYS A 94 -1.67 4.44 16.45
N ALA A 95 -1.34 3.85 15.29
CA ALA A 95 -1.99 4.22 14.03
C ALA A 95 -3.52 4.01 14.07
N LYS A 96 -3.99 3.06 14.88
CA LYS A 96 -5.42 2.84 15.18
C LYS A 96 -6.05 3.91 16.07
N GLN A 97 -5.26 4.65 16.84
CA GLN A 97 -5.74 5.61 17.83
C GLN A 97 -6.04 6.98 17.21
N ASP A 98 -5.34 7.33 16.13
CA ASP A 98 -5.50 8.60 15.43
C ASP A 98 -5.52 8.39 13.91
N PRO A 99 -6.72 8.33 13.29
CA PRO A 99 -6.89 8.20 11.84
C PRO A 99 -6.31 9.37 11.05
N GLU A 100 -6.15 10.53 11.69
CA GLU A 100 -5.62 11.74 11.06
C GLU A 100 -4.09 11.82 11.14
N SER A 101 -3.46 10.89 11.85
CA SER A 101 -2.01 10.82 12.00
C SER A 101 -1.31 10.63 10.65
N LYS A 102 -0.06 11.12 10.56
CA LYS A 102 0.75 10.97 9.36
C LYS A 102 0.95 9.51 8.96
N SER A 103 0.96 8.58 9.91
CA SER A 103 1.16 7.18 9.58
C SER A 103 -0.11 6.44 9.20
N ALA A 104 -1.26 6.76 9.78
CA ALA A 104 -2.54 6.25 9.28
C ALA A 104 -2.72 6.68 7.82
N LYS A 105 -2.49 7.96 7.51
CA LYS A 105 -2.51 8.49 6.14
C LYS A 105 -1.49 7.81 5.22
N SER A 106 -0.29 7.56 5.73
CA SER A 106 0.74 6.86 4.96
C SER A 106 0.37 5.39 4.72
N LEU A 107 -0.09 4.64 5.72
CA LEU A 107 -0.56 3.25 5.57
C LEU A 107 -1.66 3.15 4.50
N LYS A 108 -2.60 4.11 4.47
CA LYS A 108 -3.64 4.17 3.43
C LYS A 108 -3.06 4.39 2.03
N ASN A 109 -2.01 5.21 1.89
CA ASN A 109 -1.27 5.31 0.62
C ASN A 109 -0.64 3.97 0.19
N TRP A 110 -0.37 3.08 1.14
CA TRP A 110 0.15 1.72 0.92
C TRP A 110 -0.96 0.65 0.93
N GLY A 111 -2.22 1.05 0.76
CA GLY A 111 -3.38 0.17 0.61
C GLY A 111 -3.88 -0.48 1.90
N HIS A 112 -3.36 -0.05 3.06
CA HIS A 112 -3.80 -0.53 4.37
C HIS A 112 -4.50 0.58 5.14
N ASP A 113 -5.79 0.45 5.38
CA ASP A 113 -6.52 1.30 6.29
C ASP A 113 -6.54 0.66 7.70
N PRO A 114 -5.87 1.27 8.71
CA PRO A 114 -5.86 0.73 10.07
C PRO A 114 -7.25 0.74 10.74
N GLN A 115 -8.24 1.41 10.15
CA GLN A 115 -9.62 1.46 10.64
C GLN A 115 -10.52 0.36 10.08
N LEU A 116 -10.04 -0.44 9.12
CA LEU A 116 -10.79 -1.56 8.52
C LEU A 116 -10.42 -2.93 9.11
N GLU A 117 -9.67 -2.99 10.22
CA GLU A 117 -9.32 -4.24 10.93
C GLU A 117 -10.36 -4.72 11.94
#